data_AF-A0A8H4V3E2-F1
#
_entry.id   AF-A0A8H4V3E2-F1
#
_cell.length_a   1.000
_cell.length_b   1.000
_cell.length_c   1.000
_cell.angle_alpha   90.00
_cell.angle_beta   90.00
_cell.angle_gamma   90.00
#
_symmetry.space_group_name_H-M   'P 1'
#
loop_
_entity.id
_entity.type
_entity.pdbx_description
1 polymer ?
#
loop_
_entity_poly.entity_id
_entity_poly.type
_entity_poly.pdbx_seq_one_letter_code
_entity_poly.pdbx_strand_id
1 'polypeptide(L)'
;MPSSPAFPSSPAHAAHASSDDPLVIDLVGNDKEDMYQAEASPEPSDDEDNRVLNCINTSTVQELAAMTGMKEDHLACMIEKRPFDNISKARRVAVGKKPGARKASKVSIGENVVDAVEVFLNAVAAIDNVVAKCERDARAIKQQIDTWDIDTFGHDKRERR
;
A
#
# COMPACT_ATOMS: atom_id res chain seq x y z
N MET A 1 -14.02 -8.89 -62.39
CA MET A 1 -12.90 -8.59 -61.50
C MET A 1 -12.25 -7.29 -61.98
N PRO A 2 -12.35 -6.18 -61.23
CA PRO A 2 -11.60 -4.97 -61.53
C PRO A 2 -10.31 -4.84 -60.69
N SER A 3 -9.28 -4.29 -61.34
CA SER A 3 -7.88 -4.17 -60.94
C SER A 3 -7.62 -3.25 -59.73
N SER A 4 -6.61 -3.60 -58.93
CA SER A 4 -5.96 -2.71 -57.96
C SER A 4 -4.91 -1.82 -58.64
N PRO A 5 -4.70 -0.56 -58.20
CA PRO A 5 -3.56 0.24 -58.62
C PRO A 5 -2.31 -0.02 -57.76
N ALA A 6 -1.15 0.15 -58.38
CA ALA A 6 0.19 -0.16 -57.87
C ALA A 6 0.77 0.95 -56.96
N PHE A 7 1.60 0.55 -55.99
CA PHE A 7 2.42 1.44 -55.16
C PHE A 7 3.64 1.95 -55.96
N PRO A 8 4.03 3.24 -55.84
CA PRO A 8 5.23 3.74 -56.50
C PRO A 8 6.51 3.28 -55.79
N SER A 9 7.45 2.84 -56.63
CA SER A 9 8.78 2.30 -56.33
C SER A 9 9.71 3.28 -55.62
N SER A 10 10.41 2.81 -54.59
CA SER A 10 11.61 3.45 -54.05
C SER A 10 12.75 3.47 -55.07
N PRO A 11 13.50 4.56 -55.23
CA PRO A 11 14.82 4.52 -55.83
C PRO A 11 15.89 4.18 -54.77
N ALA A 12 16.83 3.38 -55.22
CA ALA A 12 17.89 2.73 -54.46
C ALA A 12 19.07 3.67 -54.12
N HIS A 13 19.72 3.32 -53.01
CA HIS A 13 21.16 3.38 -52.72
C HIS A 13 22.02 4.48 -53.37
N ALA A 14 22.61 5.31 -52.51
CA ALA A 14 24.00 5.73 -52.66
C ALA A 14 24.85 5.10 -51.55
N ALA A 15 26.02 4.63 -51.96
CA ALA A 15 26.95 3.76 -51.25
C ALA A 15 27.81 4.48 -50.19
N HIS A 16 28.03 3.76 -49.09
CA HIS A 16 29.24 3.64 -48.27
C HIS A 16 30.03 4.91 -47.86
N ALA A 17 30.00 5.19 -46.55
CA ALA A 17 31.21 5.46 -45.79
C ALA A 17 31.26 4.44 -44.64
N SER A 18 32.06 3.38 -44.83
CA SER A 18 32.41 2.43 -43.79
C SER A 18 33.34 3.14 -42.81
N SER A 19 32.83 3.51 -41.63
CA SER A 19 33.67 3.84 -40.48
C SER A 19 33.66 2.61 -39.57
N ASP A 20 34.67 1.76 -39.75
CA ASP A 20 35.00 0.68 -38.82
C ASP A 20 35.73 1.33 -37.63
N ASP A 21 34.97 2.01 -36.78
CA ASP A 21 35.47 2.49 -35.49
C ASP A 21 34.60 1.82 -34.42
N PRO A 22 35.17 1.03 -33.50
CA PRO A 22 34.39 0.41 -32.45
C PRO A 22 33.76 1.52 -31.62
N LEU A 23 32.43 1.57 -31.59
CA LEU A 23 31.69 2.41 -30.65
C LEU A 23 31.99 1.90 -29.24
N VAL A 24 33.02 2.47 -28.60
CA VAL A 24 33.30 2.24 -27.18
C VAL A 24 32.20 2.97 -26.42
N ILE A 25 31.16 2.23 -26.04
CA ILE A 25 30.18 2.69 -25.07
C ILE A 25 30.92 2.72 -23.74
N ASP A 26 31.34 3.91 -23.31
CA ASP A 26 31.78 4.13 -21.95
C ASP A 26 30.57 3.94 -21.04
N LEU A 27 30.42 2.71 -20.54
CA LEU A 27 29.58 2.40 -19.40
C LEU A 27 30.21 3.07 -18.19
N VAL A 28 30.13 4.41 -18.12
CA VAL A 28 30.24 5.13 -16.85
C VAL A 28 29.21 4.46 -15.98
N GLY A 29 29.70 3.66 -15.03
CA GLY A 29 28.89 2.99 -14.02
C GLY A 29 28.16 4.06 -13.24
N ASN A 30 26.99 4.45 -13.72
CA ASN A 30 25.98 5.07 -12.88
C ASN A 30 25.38 3.93 -12.06
N ASP A 31 26.22 3.39 -11.16
CA ASP A 31 25.87 2.55 -10.02
C ASP A 31 25.11 3.41 -9.01
N LYS A 32 24.10 4.14 -9.50
CA LYS A 32 23.00 4.57 -8.65
C LYS A 32 22.12 3.35 -8.57
N GLU A 33 22.56 2.43 -7.73
CA GLU A 33 21.68 1.62 -6.91
C GLU A 33 20.44 2.48 -6.59
N ASP A 34 19.32 2.17 -7.24
CA ASP A 34 18.00 2.65 -6.86
C ASP A 34 17.77 2.13 -5.44
N MET A 35 18.33 2.86 -4.47
CA MET A 35 18.21 2.58 -3.06
C MET A 35 16.77 2.91 -2.71
N TYR A 36 15.90 1.92 -2.91
CA TYR A 36 14.54 1.93 -2.38
C TYR A 36 14.65 2.08 -0.88
N GLN A 37 14.57 3.32 -0.42
CA GLN A 37 14.52 3.65 0.98
C GLN A 37 13.08 3.44 1.40
N ALA A 38 12.80 2.27 1.97
CA ALA A 38 11.54 2.06 2.66
C ALA A 38 11.41 3.17 3.71
N GLU A 39 10.43 4.05 3.54
CA GLU A 39 10.12 5.10 4.48
C GLU A 39 10.02 4.45 5.87
N ALA A 40 10.86 4.87 6.82
CA ALA A 40 10.79 4.35 8.17
C ALA A 40 9.39 4.65 8.71
N SER A 41 8.71 3.62 9.22
CA SER A 41 7.40 3.81 9.84
C SER A 41 7.57 4.85 10.96
N PRO A 42 6.78 5.93 10.98
CA PRO A 42 6.85 6.92 12.04
C PRO A 42 6.74 6.23 13.40
N GLU A 43 7.47 6.72 14.41
CA GLU A 43 7.30 6.20 15.77
C GLU A 43 5.84 6.36 16.18
N PRO A 44 5.24 5.32 16.78
CA PRO A 44 3.83 5.35 17.13
C PRO A 44 3.60 6.51 18.10
N SER A 45 2.68 7.39 17.71
CA SER A 45 2.20 8.43 18.61
C SER A 45 1.44 7.82 19.78
N ASP A 46 1.41 8.48 20.94
CA ASP A 46 0.66 7.99 22.12
C ASP A 46 -0.82 7.72 21.77
N ASP A 47 -1.40 8.50 20.84
CA ASP A 47 -2.75 8.28 20.31
C ASP A 47 -2.90 6.99 19.48
N GLU A 48 -1.90 6.62 18.69
CA GLU A 48 -1.89 5.37 17.91
C GLU A 48 -1.73 4.14 18.80
N ASP A 49 -0.82 4.21 19.77
CA ASP A 49 -0.62 3.16 20.77
C ASP A 49 -1.90 2.93 21.59
N ASN A 50 -2.59 4.01 21.97
CA ASN A 50 -3.88 3.93 22.65
C ASN A 50 -4.96 3.27 21.76
N ARG A 51 -4.98 3.58 20.45
CA ARG A 51 -5.93 2.98 19.51
C ARG A 51 -5.68 1.48 19.32
N VAL A 52 -4.43 1.09 19.16
CA VAL A 52 -4.02 -0.32 19.05
C VAL A 52 -4.34 -1.07 20.34
N LEU A 53 -4.00 -0.50 21.51
CA LEU A 53 -4.29 -1.09 22.81
C LEU A 53 -5.79 -1.28 23.02
N ASN A 54 -6.60 -0.28 22.67
CA ASN A 54 -8.06 -0.36 22.77
C ASN A 54 -8.59 -1.48 21.88
N CYS A 55 -8.16 -1.54 20.62
CA CYS A 55 -8.53 -2.60 19.68
C CYS A 55 -8.16 -3.99 20.23
N ILE A 56 -6.94 -4.15 20.74
CA ILE A 56 -6.49 -5.40 21.36
C ILE A 56 -7.34 -5.76 22.58
N ASN A 57 -7.86 -4.81 23.36
CA ASN A 57 -8.68 -5.11 24.53
C ASN A 57 -10.14 -5.44 24.20
N THR A 58 -10.72 -4.80 23.17
CA THR A 58 -12.15 -4.93 22.85
C THR A 58 -12.46 -6.00 21.80
N SER A 59 -11.54 -6.26 20.87
CA SER A 59 -11.80 -7.13 19.72
C SER A 59 -11.93 -8.60 20.09
N THR A 60 -12.80 -9.36 19.43
CA THR A 60 -12.92 -10.81 19.65
C THR A 60 -11.67 -11.57 19.13
N VAL A 61 -11.54 -12.86 19.48
CA VAL A 61 -10.43 -13.68 18.96
C VAL A 61 -10.48 -13.84 17.44
N GLN A 62 -11.70 -13.90 16.88
CA GLN A 62 -11.96 -14.01 15.45
C GLN A 62 -11.57 -12.71 14.72
N GLU A 63 -11.91 -11.57 15.31
CA GLU A 63 -11.50 -10.26 14.78
C GLU A 63 -9.98 -10.09 14.82
N LEU A 64 -9.33 -10.45 15.92
CA LEU A 64 -7.87 -10.45 15.98
C LEU A 64 -7.27 -11.39 14.94
N ALA A 65 -7.83 -12.58 14.74
CA ALA A 65 -7.38 -13.52 13.72
C ALA A 65 -7.51 -12.94 12.31
N ALA A 66 -8.62 -12.25 12.03
CA ALA A 66 -8.85 -11.60 10.75
C ALA A 66 -7.88 -10.43 10.50
N MET A 67 -7.60 -9.60 11.51
CA MET A 67 -6.67 -8.48 11.39
C MET A 67 -5.21 -8.93 11.25
N THR A 68 -4.82 -9.96 12.00
CA THR A 68 -3.42 -10.42 12.09
C THR A 68 -3.06 -11.55 11.13
N GLY A 69 -4.06 -12.24 10.57
CA GLY A 69 -3.87 -13.46 9.79
C GLY A 69 -3.41 -14.67 10.61
N MET A 70 -3.44 -14.59 11.95
CA MET A 70 -2.96 -15.63 12.85
C MET A 70 -4.08 -16.62 13.22
N LYS A 71 -3.71 -17.85 13.61
CA LYS A 71 -4.66 -18.86 14.10
C LYS A 71 -5.20 -18.46 15.48
N GLU A 72 -6.49 -18.70 15.71
CA GLU A 72 -7.17 -18.39 16.98
C GLU A 72 -6.49 -19.03 18.20
N ASP A 73 -5.97 -20.27 18.06
CA ASP A 73 -5.25 -20.98 19.13
C ASP A 73 -4.03 -20.19 19.64
N HIS A 74 -3.36 -19.45 18.75
CA HIS A 74 -2.20 -18.63 19.12
C HIS A 74 -2.63 -17.34 19.83
N LEU A 75 -3.82 -16.84 19.51
CA LEU A 75 -4.39 -15.60 20.06
C LEU A 75 -5.14 -15.82 21.37
N ALA A 76 -5.54 -17.06 21.70
CA ALA A 76 -6.22 -17.40 22.95
C ALA A 76 -5.47 -16.88 24.18
N CYS A 77 -4.13 -16.99 24.18
CA CYS A 77 -3.29 -16.49 25.27
C CYS A 77 -3.31 -14.96 25.43
N MET A 78 -3.62 -14.21 24.37
CA MET A 78 -3.84 -12.76 24.46
C MET A 78 -5.18 -12.47 25.12
N ILE A 79 -6.25 -13.20 24.74
CA ILE A 79 -7.59 -13.02 25.30
C ILE A 79 -7.59 -13.26 26.81
N GLU A 80 -6.95 -14.33 27.28
CA GLU A 80 -6.86 -14.67 28.71
C GLU A 80 -6.13 -13.62 29.56
N LYS A 81 -5.26 -12.82 28.94
CA LYS A 81 -4.44 -11.82 29.64
C LYS A 81 -5.02 -10.41 29.59
N ARG A 82 -6.15 -10.23 28.90
CA ARG A 82 -6.88 -8.97 28.89
C ARG A 82 -7.57 -8.71 30.23
N PRO A 83 -7.84 -7.43 30.56
CA PRO A 83 -7.43 -6.24 29.83
C PRO A 83 -5.95 -5.88 30.07
N PHE A 84 -5.33 -5.24 29.08
CA PHE A 84 -3.99 -4.67 29.19
C PHE A 84 -4.07 -3.17 29.45
N ASP A 85 -3.36 -2.68 30.47
CA ASP A 85 -3.29 -1.23 30.78
C ASP A 85 -2.31 -0.46 29.89
N ASN A 86 -1.39 -1.17 29.23
CA ASN A 86 -0.33 -0.57 28.42
C ASN A 86 0.05 -1.51 27.28
N ILE A 87 0.30 -0.97 26.10
CA ILE A 87 0.73 -1.72 24.91
C ILE A 87 2.01 -2.52 25.14
N SER A 88 2.91 -2.02 26.00
CA SER A 88 4.11 -2.74 26.44
C SER A 88 3.79 -4.06 27.16
N LYS A 89 2.66 -4.14 27.89
CA LYS A 89 2.22 -5.40 28.52
C LYS A 89 1.70 -6.38 27.46
N ALA A 90 0.96 -5.87 26.46
CA ALA A 90 0.47 -6.67 25.35
C ALA A 90 1.62 -7.26 24.52
N ARG A 91 2.63 -6.46 24.15
CA ARG A 91 3.83 -6.91 23.39
C ARG A 91 4.59 -8.05 24.10
N ARG A 92 4.62 -8.05 25.43
CA ARG A 92 5.35 -9.05 26.23
C ARG A 92 4.63 -10.40 26.36
N VAL A 93 3.40 -10.54 25.87
CA VAL A 93 2.70 -11.83 25.91
C VAL A 93 3.45 -12.85 25.05
N ALA A 94 3.71 -14.02 25.62
CA ALA A 94 4.43 -15.09 24.97
C ALA A 94 3.81 -16.43 25.36
N VAL A 95 3.70 -17.35 24.40
CA VAL A 95 3.28 -18.72 24.68
C VAL A 95 4.42 -19.43 25.40
N GLY A 96 4.14 -19.94 26.60
CA GLY A 96 5.14 -20.60 27.45
C GLY A 96 5.76 -21.82 26.77
N LYS A 97 7.09 -21.94 26.86
CA LYS A 97 7.79 -23.18 26.48
C LYS A 97 7.32 -24.34 27.36
N LYS A 98 7.19 -25.52 26.76
CA LYS A 98 7.24 -26.79 27.51
C LYS A 98 8.57 -26.82 28.31
N PRO A 99 8.54 -27.22 29.60
CA PRO A 99 9.74 -27.30 30.41
C PRO A 99 10.71 -28.32 29.79
N GLY A 100 11.86 -27.85 29.30
CA GLY A 100 12.93 -28.71 28.74
C GLY A 100 13.60 -28.20 27.44
N ALA A 101 13.02 -27.24 26.71
CA ALA A 101 13.58 -26.78 25.44
C ALA A 101 14.72 -25.76 25.63
N ARG A 102 15.97 -26.25 25.68
CA ARG A 102 17.19 -25.42 25.63
C ARG A 102 17.23 -24.65 24.30
N LYS A 103 17.41 -23.32 24.36
CA LYS A 103 17.74 -22.41 23.25
C LYS A 103 16.73 -22.09 22.12
N ALA A 104 15.43 -22.40 22.21
CA ALA A 104 14.48 -21.74 21.29
C ALA A 104 14.25 -20.26 21.70
N SER A 105 14.37 -19.33 20.76
CA SER A 105 14.03 -17.92 20.93
C SER A 105 12.59 -17.81 21.46
N LYS A 106 12.37 -16.99 22.48
CA LYS A 106 11.03 -16.72 23.00
C LYS A 106 10.33 -15.85 21.96
N VAL A 107 9.56 -16.47 21.06
CA VAL A 107 8.72 -15.70 20.13
C VAL A 107 7.60 -15.08 20.94
N SER A 108 7.68 -13.76 21.12
CA SER A 108 6.65 -12.90 21.71
C SER A 108 5.48 -12.86 20.75
N ILE A 109 4.47 -13.71 21.01
CA ILE A 109 3.23 -13.70 20.22
C ILE A 109 2.56 -12.33 20.28
N GLY A 110 2.67 -11.64 21.43
CA GLY A 110 2.12 -10.32 21.62
C GLY A 110 2.78 -9.24 20.78
N GLU A 111 4.06 -9.38 20.45
CA GLU A 111 4.76 -8.43 19.59
C GLU A 111 4.23 -8.50 18.16
N ASN A 112 4.15 -9.72 17.60
CA ASN A 112 3.55 -9.95 16.29
C ASN A 112 2.08 -9.48 16.22
N VAL A 113 1.30 -9.70 17.27
CA VAL A 113 -0.12 -9.27 17.30
C VAL A 113 -0.21 -7.76 17.29
N VAL A 114 0.58 -7.08 18.13
CA VAL A 114 0.55 -5.61 18.20
C VAL A 114 0.97 -5.00 16.86
N ASP A 115 2.07 -5.48 16.28
CA ASP A 115 2.57 -4.98 14.98
C ASP A 115 1.55 -5.19 13.86
N ALA A 116 0.93 -6.38 13.80
CA ALA A 116 -0.05 -6.68 12.78
C ALA A 116 -1.34 -5.86 12.92
N VAL A 117 -1.81 -5.63 14.17
CA VAL A 117 -2.96 -4.75 14.43
C VAL A 117 -2.63 -3.30 14.08
N GLU A 118 -1.41 -2.84 14.40
CA GLU A 118 -0.94 -1.49 14.06
C GLU A 118 -0.94 -1.27 12.54
N VAL A 119 -0.34 -2.20 11.79
CA VAL A 119 -0.35 -2.18 10.31
C VAL A 119 -1.78 -2.18 9.76
N PHE A 120 -2.66 -3.04 10.29
CA PHE A 120 -4.04 -3.10 9.86
C PHE A 120 -4.78 -1.77 10.09
N LEU A 121 -4.66 -1.19 11.28
CA LEU A 121 -5.32 0.07 11.61
C LEU A 121 -4.77 1.24 10.80
N ASN A 122 -3.47 1.23 10.47
CA ASN A 122 -2.88 2.22 9.58
C ASN A 122 -3.42 2.06 8.14
N ALA A 123 -3.52 0.83 7.64
CA ALA A 123 -4.08 0.56 6.32
C ALA A 123 -5.54 1.06 6.19
N VAL A 124 -6.38 0.83 7.21
CA VAL A 124 -7.76 1.34 7.22
C VAL A 124 -7.78 2.88 7.18
N ALA A 125 -6.95 3.53 7.99
CA ALA A 125 -6.85 5.00 7.99
C ALA A 125 -6.34 5.56 6.65
N ALA A 126 -5.41 4.87 6.00
CA ALA A 126 -4.92 5.24 4.68
C ALA A 126 -6.02 5.16 3.61
N ILE A 127 -6.89 4.15 3.66
CA ILE A 127 -8.05 4.03 2.77
C ILE A 127 -8.98 5.24 2.94
N ASP A 128 -9.31 5.61 4.19
CA ASP A 128 -10.16 6.75 4.48
C ASP A 128 -9.57 8.07 3.95
N ASN A 129 -8.24 8.23 4.02
CA ASN A 129 -7.55 9.39 3.47
C ASN A 129 -7.72 9.46 1.93
N VAL A 130 -7.58 8.33 1.24
CA VAL A 130 -7.81 8.26 -0.22
C VAL A 130 -9.25 8.62 -0.55
N VAL A 131 -10.23 8.10 0.19
CA VAL A 131 -11.65 8.45 -0.01
C VAL A 131 -11.87 9.96 0.19
N ALA A 132 -11.36 10.52 1.28
CA ALA A 132 -11.48 11.95 1.57
C ALA A 132 -10.83 12.83 0.48
N LYS A 133 -9.72 12.37 -0.11
CA LYS A 133 -9.08 13.04 -1.24
C LYS A 133 -9.96 12.99 -2.49
N CYS A 134 -10.44 11.80 -2.87
CA CYS A 134 -11.34 11.63 -4.01
C CYS A 134 -12.60 12.51 -3.88
N GLU A 135 -13.20 12.58 -2.69
CA GLU A 135 -14.36 13.45 -2.45
C GLU A 135 -14.02 14.94 -2.60
N ARG A 136 -12.86 15.37 -2.09
CA ARG A 136 -12.42 16.77 -2.22
C ARG A 136 -12.23 17.14 -3.68
N ASP A 137 -11.56 16.28 -4.44
CA ASP A 137 -11.27 16.50 -5.85
C ASP A 137 -12.57 16.47 -6.67
N ALA A 138 -13.47 15.52 -6.39
CA ALA A 138 -14.79 15.44 -7.02
C ALA A 138 -15.63 16.70 -6.76
N ARG A 139 -15.61 17.25 -5.53
CA ARG A 139 -16.28 18.51 -5.22
C ARG A 139 -15.70 19.69 -6.02
N ALA A 140 -14.38 19.77 -6.15
CA ALA A 140 -13.74 20.81 -6.95
C ALA A 140 -14.08 20.70 -8.44
N ILE A 141 -14.05 19.48 -8.99
CA ILE A 141 -14.45 19.23 -10.38
C ILE A 141 -15.92 19.60 -10.60
N LYS A 142 -16.81 19.19 -9.68
CA LYS A 142 -18.23 19.53 -9.76
C LYS A 142 -18.46 21.03 -9.77
N GLN A 143 -17.79 21.78 -8.88
CA GLN A 143 -17.87 23.24 -8.84
C GLN A 143 -17.50 23.86 -10.19
N GLN A 144 -16.48 23.32 -10.87
CA GLN A 144 -16.09 23.80 -12.20
C GLN A 144 -17.13 23.43 -13.27
N ILE A 145 -17.64 22.19 -13.30
CA ILE A 145 -18.69 21.76 -14.24
C ILE A 145 -19.97 22.57 -14.05
N ASP A 146 -20.29 22.97 -12.82
CA ASP A 146 -21.46 23.80 -12.52
C ASP A 146 -21.37 25.19 -13.20
N THR A 147 -20.16 25.71 -13.45
CA THR A 147 -19.96 26.98 -14.19
C THR A 147 -20.20 26.87 -15.69
N TRP A 148 -20.16 25.67 -16.26
CA TRP A 148 -20.32 25.49 -17.70
C TRP A 148 -21.80 25.58 -18.09
N ASP A 149 -22.10 26.00 -19.32
CA ASP A 149 -23.46 26.01 -19.86
C ASP A 149 -24.01 24.61 -20.20
N ILE A 150 -23.26 23.56 -19.87
CA ILE A 150 -23.56 22.18 -20.20
C ILE A 150 -23.68 21.37 -18.90
N ASP A 151 -24.70 20.52 -18.79
CA ASP A 151 -24.94 19.65 -17.64
C ASP A 151 -23.93 18.49 -17.56
N THR A 152 -23.95 17.74 -16.46
CA THR A 152 -23.06 16.59 -16.24
C THR A 152 -23.20 15.47 -17.27
N PHE A 153 -24.28 15.48 -18.06
CA PHE A 153 -24.58 14.50 -19.12
C PHE A 153 -24.32 15.04 -20.53
N GLY A 154 -23.90 16.31 -20.67
CA GLY A 154 -23.60 16.92 -21.96
C GLY A 154 -24.73 17.73 -22.59
N HIS A 155 -25.86 17.98 -21.91
CA HIS A 155 -26.95 18.80 -22.44
C HIS A 155 -26.79 20.28 -22.13
N ASP A 156 -27.25 21.16 -23.01
CA ASP A 156 -27.29 22.60 -22.73
C ASP A 156 -28.25 22.86 -21.55
N LYS A 157 -27.74 23.51 -20.50
CA LYS A 157 -28.52 23.86 -19.31
C LYS A 157 -29.67 24.84 -19.63
N ARG A 158 -29.57 25.58 -20.73
CA ARG A 158 -30.55 26.58 -21.18
C ARG A 158 -31.74 25.93 -21.88
N GLU A 159 -31.58 24.74 -22.45
CA GLU A 159 -32.64 24.01 -23.16
C GLU A 159 -33.68 23.40 -22.20
N ARG A 160 -33.37 23.33 -20.89
CA ARG A 160 -34.25 22.81 -19.83
C ARG A 160 -34.94 23.89 -18.98
N ARG A 161 -34.79 25.18 -19.31
CA ARG A 161 -35.42 26.29 -18.58
C ARG A 161 -36.70 26.79 -19.25
#